data_AF-A0AAX0PTT4-F1
#
_entry.id   AF-A0AAX0PTT4-F1
#
_cell.length_a   1.000
_cell.length_b   1.000
_cell.length_c   1.000
_cell.angle_alpha   90.00
_cell.angle_beta   90.00
_cell.angle_gamma   90.00
#
_symmetry.space_group_name_H-M   'P 1'
#
loop_
_entity.id
_entity.type
_entity.pdbx_description
1 polymer ?
#
loop_
_entity_poly.entity_id
_entity_poly.type
_entity_poly.pdbx_seq_one_letter_code
_entity_poly.pdbx_strand_id
1 'polypeptide(L)'
;IVNFAARRAVEPTWINAQDNFSYPNTKKNGYQTFENDCLVYSIFDTASNQAAYRNWKNYQNTNIKGKWINNWFWLKRDFVLEHAENINQAIIYDDARGDTDRFVANEIERRNFSPEAKNVLDLATNVWIEQLQYRDLAINDLPGKSLNAWDAGWYQMKLIQKNYPTRSMNKLQEAIKGLKQKIAKQVIYYEMLALDK
;
A
#
# COMPACT_ATOMS: atom_id res chain seq x y z
N ILE A 1 -11.74 -3.54 4.90
CA ILE A 1 -10.68 -2.50 5.04
C ILE A 1 -10.75 -1.74 6.35
N VAL A 2 -11.92 -1.21 6.74
CA VAL A 2 -12.09 -0.36 7.95
C VAL A 2 -11.69 -1.09 9.24
N ASN A 3 -12.17 -2.31 9.48
CA ASN A 3 -11.82 -3.07 10.70
C ASN A 3 -10.29 -3.33 10.79
N PHE A 4 -9.66 -3.72 9.68
CA PHE A 4 -8.21 -3.89 9.63
C PHE A 4 -7.49 -2.59 9.99
N ALA A 5 -7.81 -1.48 9.31
CA ALA A 5 -7.18 -0.19 9.57
C ALA A 5 -7.41 0.28 11.01
N ALA A 6 -8.61 0.11 11.56
CA ALA A 6 -8.94 0.47 12.94
C ALA A 6 -8.05 -0.25 13.96
N ARG A 7 -7.95 -1.59 13.85
CA ARG A 7 -7.11 -2.42 14.74
C ARG A 7 -5.62 -2.11 14.63
N ARG A 8 -5.18 -1.64 13.47
CA ARG A 8 -3.78 -1.31 13.19
C ARG A 8 -3.43 0.12 13.58
N ALA A 9 -4.40 1.02 13.54
CA ALA A 9 -4.23 2.43 13.87
C ALA A 9 -4.28 2.70 15.37
N VAL A 10 -5.16 2.01 16.10
CA VAL A 10 -5.21 2.10 17.56
C VAL A 10 -4.05 1.30 18.16
N GLU A 11 -3.27 1.96 19.01
CA GLU A 11 -2.15 1.31 19.68
C GLU A 11 -2.67 0.35 20.77
N PRO A 12 -2.24 -0.92 20.76
CA PRO A 12 -2.62 -1.85 21.80
C PRO A 12 -1.96 -1.47 23.13
N THR A 13 -2.76 -1.33 24.17
CA THR A 13 -2.40 -1.21 25.58
C THR A 13 -2.80 -2.51 26.29
N TRP A 14 -2.31 -2.72 27.51
CA TRP A 14 -2.73 -3.87 28.32
C TRP A 14 -4.25 -3.90 28.59
N ILE A 15 -4.93 -2.76 28.47
CA ILE A 15 -6.38 -2.61 28.62
C ILE A 15 -7.09 -3.03 27.32
N ASN A 16 -6.71 -2.43 26.19
CA ASN A 16 -7.46 -2.58 24.94
C ASN A 16 -6.94 -3.70 24.00
N ALA A 17 -5.90 -4.44 24.40
CA ALA A 17 -5.28 -5.47 23.56
C ALA A 17 -6.24 -6.62 23.19
N GLN A 18 -7.31 -6.82 23.97
CA GLN A 18 -8.37 -7.79 23.69
C GLN A 18 -9.71 -7.14 23.33
N ASP A 19 -9.74 -5.83 23.07
CA ASP A 19 -11.00 -5.15 22.78
C ASP A 19 -11.62 -5.63 21.46
N ASN A 20 -12.94 -5.82 21.53
CA ASN A 20 -13.74 -6.11 20.37
C ASN A 20 -14.11 -4.80 19.66
N PHE A 21 -13.66 -4.65 18.42
CA PHE A 21 -14.04 -3.53 17.57
C PHE A 21 -15.47 -3.75 17.04
N SER A 22 -16.34 -2.79 17.32
CA SER A 22 -17.71 -2.77 16.81
C SER A 22 -17.78 -2.27 15.37
N TYR A 23 -18.88 -2.60 14.69
CA TYR A 23 -19.17 -2.02 13.37
C TYR A 23 -19.28 -0.49 13.47
N PRO A 24 -18.65 0.29 12.58
CA PRO A 24 -18.65 1.75 12.67
C PRO A 24 -20.05 2.33 12.52
N ASN A 25 -20.32 3.42 13.24
CA ASN A 25 -21.56 4.18 13.08
C ASN A 25 -21.55 4.97 11.75
N THR A 26 -21.98 4.30 10.67
CA THR A 26 -22.03 4.83 9.30
C THR A 26 -22.98 6.01 9.09
N LYS A 27 -23.84 6.32 10.08
CA LYS A 27 -24.75 7.48 10.01
C LYS A 27 -24.04 8.80 10.32
N LYS A 28 -22.85 8.76 10.90
CA LYS A 28 -22.06 9.96 11.19
C LYS A 28 -21.46 10.55 9.92
N ASN A 29 -21.39 11.87 9.87
CA ASN A 29 -20.88 12.61 8.72
C ASN A 29 -19.41 12.27 8.45
N GLY A 30 -19.07 12.15 7.17
CA GLY A 30 -17.68 11.90 6.73
C GLY A 30 -17.26 10.44 6.72
N TYR A 31 -18.18 9.48 6.89
CA TYR A 31 -17.84 8.05 6.91
C TYR A 31 -17.13 7.59 5.63
N GLN A 32 -17.55 8.08 4.46
CA GLN A 32 -16.90 7.74 3.19
C GLN A 32 -15.43 8.18 3.15
N THR A 33 -15.12 9.37 3.66
CA THR A 33 -13.75 9.86 3.77
C THR A 33 -12.93 9.00 4.73
N PHE A 34 -13.51 8.62 5.87
CA PHE A 34 -12.86 7.69 6.79
C PHE A 34 -12.58 6.32 6.17
N GLU A 35 -13.53 5.77 5.40
CA GLU A 35 -13.33 4.52 4.69
C GLU A 35 -12.18 4.63 3.68
N ASN A 36 -12.12 5.74 2.93
CA ASN A 36 -11.07 5.99 1.95
C ASN A 36 -9.70 6.19 2.62
N ASP A 37 -9.64 6.85 3.78
CA ASP A 37 -8.42 6.97 4.59
C ASP A 37 -7.96 5.58 5.08
N CYS A 38 -8.89 4.73 5.53
CA CYS A 38 -8.62 3.35 5.92
C CYS A 38 -8.08 2.52 4.74
N LEU A 39 -8.59 2.73 3.53
CA LEU A 39 -8.10 2.06 2.33
C LEU A 39 -6.62 2.39 2.11
N VAL A 40 -6.26 3.68 2.06
CA VAL A 40 -4.88 4.13 1.81
C VAL A 40 -3.94 3.63 2.90
N TYR A 41 -4.33 3.77 4.17
CA TYR A 41 -3.53 3.26 5.28
C TYR A 41 -3.29 1.75 5.15
N SER A 42 -4.29 0.99 4.72
CA SER A 42 -4.17 -0.47 4.55
C SER A 42 -3.18 -0.87 3.45
N ILE A 43 -2.93 -0.05 2.43
CA ILE A 43 -1.93 -0.34 1.38
C ILE A 43 -0.51 -0.33 1.98
N PHE A 44 -0.25 0.59 2.91
CA PHE A 44 1.09 0.87 3.44
C PHE A 44 1.30 0.41 4.89
N ASP A 45 0.39 -0.39 5.44
CA ASP A 45 0.62 -1.07 6.72
C ASP A 45 1.46 -2.34 6.52
N THR A 46 2.33 -2.64 7.48
CA THR A 46 3.24 -3.79 7.39
C THR A 46 2.52 -5.14 7.53
N ALA A 47 1.40 -5.20 8.26
CA ALA A 47 0.64 -6.42 8.47
C ALA A 47 -0.30 -6.77 7.29
N SER A 48 -0.38 -5.89 6.28
CA SER A 48 -1.23 -6.12 5.11
C SER A 48 -0.74 -7.27 4.23
N ASN A 49 0.56 -7.62 4.30
CA ASN A 49 1.18 -8.74 3.60
C ASN A 49 0.87 -8.80 2.08
N GLN A 50 0.66 -7.64 1.48
CA GLN A 50 0.37 -7.47 0.06
C GLN A 50 1.69 -7.45 -0.72
N ALA A 51 2.01 -8.55 -1.37
CA ALA A 51 3.22 -8.72 -2.17
C ALA A 51 2.89 -9.41 -3.49
N ALA A 52 3.66 -9.06 -4.51
CA ALA A 52 3.65 -9.74 -5.80
C ALA A 52 4.76 -10.79 -5.82
N TYR A 53 4.49 -11.94 -6.44
CA TYR A 53 5.49 -12.99 -6.61
C TYR A 53 5.69 -13.34 -8.08
N ARG A 54 6.95 -13.61 -8.44
CA ARG A 54 7.36 -14.10 -9.75
C ARG A 54 8.20 -15.35 -9.53
N ASN A 55 7.75 -16.48 -10.08
CA ASN A 55 8.38 -17.79 -10.00
C ASN A 55 8.63 -18.31 -8.57
N TRP A 56 7.83 -17.86 -7.59
CA TRP A 56 7.93 -18.36 -6.22
C TRP A 56 7.15 -19.67 -6.06
N LYS A 57 7.88 -20.79 -5.91
CA LYS A 57 7.31 -22.14 -5.64
C LYS A 57 6.16 -22.56 -6.58
N ASN A 58 6.09 -22.00 -7.80
CA ASN A 58 4.99 -22.17 -8.75
C ASN A 58 3.60 -21.77 -8.23
N TYR A 59 3.51 -20.94 -7.18
CA TYR A 59 2.24 -20.37 -6.75
C TYR A 59 1.74 -19.33 -7.76
N GLN A 60 0.43 -19.32 -7.98
CA GLN A 60 -0.23 -18.39 -8.90
C GLN A 60 -1.64 -18.07 -8.40
N ASN A 61 -2.10 -16.85 -8.67
CA ASN A 61 -3.50 -16.43 -8.55
C ASN A 61 -4.05 -15.91 -9.89
N THR A 62 -3.37 -16.28 -10.98
CA THR A 62 -3.71 -15.96 -12.37
C THR A 62 -3.61 -17.21 -13.23
N ASN A 63 -3.95 -17.09 -14.50
CA ASN A 63 -3.75 -18.16 -15.50
C ASN A 63 -2.30 -18.28 -15.98
N ILE A 64 -1.37 -17.45 -15.47
CA ILE A 64 0.04 -17.46 -15.84
C ILE A 64 0.83 -18.20 -14.76
N LYS A 65 1.59 -19.22 -15.18
CA LYS A 65 2.37 -20.05 -14.26
C LYS A 65 3.39 -19.23 -13.47
N GLY A 66 3.40 -19.41 -12.14
CA GLY A 66 4.35 -18.74 -11.26
C GLY A 66 4.13 -17.23 -11.11
N LYS A 67 3.00 -16.69 -11.59
CA LYS A 67 2.65 -15.27 -11.45
C LYS A 67 1.59 -15.10 -10.36
N TRP A 68 1.99 -14.47 -9.27
CA TRP A 68 1.08 -13.98 -8.24
C TRP A 68 1.00 -12.46 -8.32
N ILE A 69 -0.16 -11.95 -8.73
CA ILE A 69 -0.40 -10.52 -8.84
C ILE A 69 -0.82 -9.94 -7.50
N ASN A 70 -0.39 -8.71 -7.24
CA ASN A 70 -0.78 -7.92 -6.10
C ASN A 70 -1.92 -6.97 -6.48
N ASN A 71 -3.16 -7.39 -6.21
CA ASN A 71 -4.35 -6.56 -6.49
C ASN A 71 -4.43 -5.26 -5.66
N TRP A 72 -3.56 -5.10 -4.66
CA TRP A 72 -3.51 -3.91 -3.82
C TRP A 72 -2.49 -2.85 -4.26
N PHE A 73 -1.75 -3.11 -5.34
CA PHE A 73 -0.89 -2.09 -5.92
C PHE A 73 -1.72 -0.90 -6.43
N TRP A 74 -1.25 0.31 -6.16
CA TRP A 74 -2.06 1.53 -6.28
C TRP A 74 -1.84 2.31 -7.57
N LEU A 75 -0.75 2.05 -8.30
CA LEU A 75 -0.45 2.73 -9.56
C LEU A 75 -1.13 2.03 -10.73
N LYS A 76 -1.57 2.85 -11.70
CA LYS A 76 -2.07 2.39 -12.99
C LYS A 76 -0.94 1.79 -13.82
N ARG A 77 -1.26 0.76 -14.60
CA ARG A 77 -0.30 0.08 -15.48
C ARG A 77 0.34 1.05 -16.46
N ASP A 78 -0.45 1.94 -17.06
CA ASP A 78 0.06 2.86 -18.09
C ASP A 78 1.04 3.88 -17.50
N PHE A 79 0.80 4.36 -16.27
CA PHE A 79 1.75 5.19 -15.53
C PHE A 79 3.08 4.46 -15.30
N VAL A 80 3.02 3.17 -14.95
CA VAL A 80 4.22 2.34 -14.74
C VAL A 80 4.98 2.11 -16.04
N LEU A 81 4.27 1.83 -17.14
CA LEU A 81 4.88 1.65 -18.47
C LEU A 81 5.63 2.92 -18.91
N GLU A 82 4.98 4.08 -18.82
CA GLU A 82 5.57 5.38 -19.16
C GLU A 82 6.85 5.64 -18.37
N HIS A 83 6.81 5.49 -17.04
CA HIS A 83 7.97 5.74 -16.19
C HIS A 83 9.08 4.72 -16.41
N ALA A 84 8.76 3.44 -16.63
CA ALA A 84 9.74 2.42 -16.91
C ALA A 84 10.43 2.63 -18.25
N GLU A 85 9.69 2.99 -19.30
CA GLU A 85 10.22 3.30 -20.63
C GLU A 85 11.15 4.51 -20.59
N ASN A 86 10.74 5.60 -19.94
CA ASN A 86 11.49 6.86 -19.85
C ASN A 86 12.90 6.71 -19.26
N ILE A 87 13.13 5.71 -18.40
CA ILE A 87 14.44 5.42 -17.81
C ILE A 87 14.99 4.04 -18.18
N ASN A 88 14.47 3.46 -19.26
CA ASN A 88 14.91 2.18 -19.84
C ASN A 88 14.93 1.00 -18.85
N GLN A 89 13.93 0.93 -17.97
CA GLN A 89 13.71 -0.17 -17.02
C GLN A 89 12.96 -1.33 -17.70
N ALA A 90 13.66 -2.03 -18.59
CA ALA A 90 13.09 -3.07 -19.45
C ALA A 90 12.42 -4.21 -18.68
N ILE A 91 12.99 -4.66 -17.56
CA ILE A 91 12.42 -5.76 -16.75
C ILE A 91 11.02 -5.40 -16.22
N ILE A 92 10.85 -4.16 -15.75
CA ILE A 92 9.58 -3.68 -15.21
C ILE A 92 8.58 -3.42 -16.34
N TYR A 93 9.04 -2.82 -17.44
CA TYR A 93 8.22 -2.61 -18.62
C TYR A 93 7.67 -3.94 -19.17
N ASP A 94 8.53 -4.95 -19.33
CA ASP A 94 8.16 -6.26 -19.84
C ASP A 94 7.23 -7.05 -18.91
N ASP A 95 7.33 -6.87 -17.59
CA ASP A 95 6.40 -7.49 -16.64
C ASP A 95 5.01 -6.81 -16.66
N ALA A 96 4.98 -5.50 -16.92
CA ALA A 96 3.75 -4.71 -16.97
C ALA A 96 3.03 -4.80 -18.32
N ARG A 97 3.76 -4.94 -19.43
CA ARG A 97 3.17 -4.93 -20.77
C ARG A 97 2.24 -6.13 -20.96
N GLY A 98 1.04 -5.88 -21.47
CA GLY A 98 0.01 -6.90 -21.64
C GLY A 98 -0.65 -7.39 -20.34
N ASP A 99 -0.31 -6.80 -19.19
CA ASP A 99 -1.03 -7.01 -17.92
C ASP A 99 -2.23 -6.06 -17.80
N THR A 100 -2.98 -6.10 -16.70
CA THR A 100 -4.12 -5.21 -16.44
C THR A 100 -3.94 -4.38 -15.18
N ASP A 101 -4.65 -3.26 -15.08
CA ASP A 101 -4.73 -2.48 -13.85
C ASP A 101 -5.15 -3.33 -12.65
N ARG A 102 -4.56 -3.01 -11.49
CA ARG A 102 -4.88 -3.69 -10.24
C ARG A 102 -6.18 -3.15 -9.65
N PHE A 103 -6.86 -3.99 -8.88
CA PHE A 103 -8.14 -3.65 -8.27
C PHE A 103 -8.08 -2.32 -7.50
N VAL A 104 -7.08 -2.13 -6.64
CA VAL A 104 -6.95 -0.91 -5.82
C VAL A 104 -6.61 0.32 -6.67
N ALA A 105 -5.84 0.19 -7.75
CA ALA A 105 -5.58 1.31 -8.66
C ALA A 105 -6.89 1.83 -9.30
N ASN A 106 -7.81 0.93 -9.67
CA ASN A 106 -9.14 1.30 -10.17
C ASN A 106 -10.03 1.91 -9.08
N GLU A 107 -9.95 1.42 -7.85
CA GLU A 107 -10.71 1.97 -6.72
C GLU A 107 -10.24 3.38 -6.35
N ILE A 108 -8.93 3.65 -6.39
CA ILE A 108 -8.38 4.98 -6.09
C ILE A 108 -8.86 6.01 -7.10
N GLU A 109 -8.90 5.67 -8.38
CA GLU A 109 -9.37 6.59 -9.44
C GLU A 109 -10.85 7.02 -9.25
N ARG A 110 -11.67 6.17 -8.61
CA ARG A 110 -13.11 6.40 -8.43
C ARG A 110 -13.46 7.08 -7.10
N ARG A 111 -12.49 7.25 -6.20
CA ARG A 111 -12.72 7.69 -4.81
C ARG A 111 -12.14 9.08 -4.56
N ASN A 112 -12.79 9.82 -3.67
CA ASN A 112 -12.28 11.10 -3.17
C ASN A 112 -11.56 10.89 -1.83
N PHE A 113 -10.29 11.29 -1.77
CA PHE A 113 -9.45 11.11 -0.58
C PHE A 113 -9.35 12.40 0.24
N SER A 114 -9.12 12.23 1.54
CA SER A 114 -8.73 13.35 2.39
C SER A 114 -7.35 13.91 1.98
N PRO A 115 -7.02 15.16 2.38
CA PRO A 115 -5.70 15.71 2.15
C PRO A 115 -4.57 14.82 2.68
N GLU A 116 -4.77 14.18 3.83
CA GLU A 116 -3.77 13.31 4.46
C GLU A 116 -3.56 12.02 3.66
N ALA A 117 -4.65 11.37 3.23
CA ALA A 117 -4.58 10.16 2.41
C ALA A 117 -3.99 10.45 1.02
N LYS A 118 -4.35 11.58 0.42
CA LYS A 118 -3.77 12.03 -0.86
C LYS A 118 -2.27 12.27 -0.74
N ASN A 119 -1.84 12.96 0.33
CA ASN A 119 -0.42 13.18 0.60
C ASN A 119 0.37 11.86 0.77
N VAL A 120 -0.22 10.83 1.40
CA VAL A 120 0.40 9.50 1.48
C VAL A 120 0.56 8.87 0.09
N LEU A 121 -0.47 8.91 -0.76
CA LEU A 121 -0.41 8.38 -2.12
C LEU A 121 0.64 9.12 -2.98
N ASP A 122 0.69 10.45 -2.89
CA ASP A 122 1.63 11.27 -3.64
C ASP A 122 3.08 10.97 -3.23
N LEU A 123 3.35 10.91 -1.92
CA LEU A 123 4.68 10.58 -1.40
C LEU A 123 5.07 9.13 -1.70
N ALA A 124 4.13 8.19 -1.64
CA ALA A 124 4.38 6.79 -2.02
C ALA A 124 4.75 6.65 -3.50
N THR A 125 4.08 7.42 -4.35
CA THR A 125 4.37 7.48 -5.78
C THR A 125 5.76 8.07 -6.03
N ASN A 126 6.14 9.15 -5.34
CA ASN A 126 7.49 9.71 -5.43
C ASN A 126 8.56 8.71 -5.00
N VAL A 127 8.35 8.01 -3.88
CA VAL A 127 9.25 6.93 -3.45
C VAL A 127 9.35 5.84 -4.51
N TRP A 128 8.23 5.42 -5.11
CA TRP A 128 8.24 4.41 -6.16
C TRP A 128 9.05 4.86 -7.38
N ILE A 129 8.88 6.10 -7.83
CA ILE A 129 9.65 6.70 -8.95
C ILE A 129 11.15 6.72 -8.61
N GLU A 130 11.52 7.17 -7.41
CA GLU A 130 12.92 7.19 -6.97
C GLU A 130 13.51 5.77 -6.90
N GLN A 131 12.75 4.78 -6.44
CA GLN A 131 13.19 3.38 -6.37
C GLN A 131 13.31 2.73 -7.76
N LEU A 132 12.53 3.18 -8.74
CA LEU A 132 12.55 2.64 -10.09
C LEU A 132 13.95 2.77 -10.72
N GLN A 133 14.71 3.83 -10.37
CA GLN A 133 16.09 4.05 -10.83
C GLN A 133 17.09 2.98 -10.36
N TYR A 134 16.81 2.34 -9.23
CA TYR A 134 17.69 1.33 -8.61
C TYR A 134 17.15 -0.08 -8.78
N ARG A 135 16.09 -0.26 -9.57
CA ARG A 135 15.30 -1.48 -9.56
C ARG A 135 16.09 -2.69 -10.08
N ASP A 136 16.83 -2.53 -11.16
CA ASP A 136 17.71 -3.58 -11.70
C ASP A 136 18.80 -4.00 -10.71
N LEU A 137 19.44 -3.03 -10.05
CA LEU A 137 20.44 -3.30 -9.01
C LEU A 137 19.80 -4.05 -7.83
N ALA A 138 18.62 -3.61 -7.38
CA ALA A 138 17.89 -4.25 -6.30
C ALA A 138 17.45 -5.69 -6.65
N ILE A 139 17.07 -5.95 -7.90
CA ILE A 139 16.74 -7.31 -8.38
C ILE A 139 17.94 -8.23 -8.26
N ASN A 140 19.12 -7.76 -8.65
CA ASN A 140 20.37 -8.52 -8.60
C ASN A 140 20.86 -8.77 -7.16
N ASP A 141 20.78 -7.74 -6.30
CA ASP A 141 21.24 -7.83 -4.91
C ASP A 141 20.31 -8.64 -4.01
N LEU A 142 19.02 -8.71 -4.35
CA LEU A 142 17.98 -9.36 -3.56
C LEU A 142 17.25 -10.44 -4.39
N PRO A 143 17.97 -11.47 -4.85
CA PRO A 143 17.39 -12.51 -5.68
C PRO A 143 16.27 -13.24 -4.92
N GLY A 144 15.23 -13.63 -5.65
CA GLY A 144 14.07 -14.34 -5.08
C GLY A 144 13.10 -13.47 -4.28
N LYS A 145 13.31 -12.14 -4.19
CA LYS A 145 12.35 -11.20 -3.55
C LYS A 145 11.27 -10.68 -4.51
N SER A 146 11.24 -11.21 -5.74
CA SER A 146 10.26 -10.83 -6.78
C SER A 146 10.23 -9.32 -7.05
N LEU A 147 11.38 -8.65 -6.95
CA LEU A 147 11.52 -7.21 -7.24
C LEU A 147 11.44 -6.91 -8.74
N ASN A 148 11.40 -7.93 -9.59
CA ASN A 148 11.07 -7.79 -11.00
C ASN A 148 9.56 -7.61 -11.25
N ALA A 149 8.72 -7.74 -10.22
CA ALA A 149 7.28 -7.47 -10.34
C ALA A 149 7.01 -5.97 -10.47
N TRP A 150 6.23 -5.56 -11.47
CA TRP A 150 5.80 -4.17 -11.65
C TRP A 150 4.83 -3.71 -10.54
N ASP A 151 4.03 -4.66 -10.02
CA ASP A 151 3.04 -4.46 -8.96
C ASP A 151 3.59 -4.80 -7.55
N ALA A 152 4.89 -4.62 -7.36
CA ALA A 152 5.52 -4.91 -6.08
C ALA A 152 4.98 -4.01 -4.95
N GLY A 153 4.53 -4.65 -3.88
CA GLY A 153 3.86 -3.99 -2.78
C GLY A 153 4.79 -3.34 -1.76
N TRP A 154 4.19 -2.79 -0.70
CA TRP A 154 4.89 -2.04 0.34
C TRP A 154 6.04 -2.80 1.00
N TYR A 155 5.87 -4.11 1.27
CA TYR A 155 6.95 -4.94 1.81
C TYR A 155 8.19 -4.95 0.90
N GLN A 156 7.98 -5.06 -0.41
CA GLN A 156 9.06 -5.13 -1.40
C GLN A 156 9.74 -3.77 -1.56
N MET A 157 8.98 -2.66 -1.52
CA MET A 157 9.56 -1.31 -1.48
C MET A 157 10.45 -1.10 -0.26
N LYS A 158 10.04 -1.60 0.91
CA LYS A 158 10.86 -1.55 2.13
C LYS A 158 12.14 -2.39 2.01
N LEU A 159 12.15 -3.46 1.22
CA LEU A 159 13.38 -4.23 0.95
C LEU A 159 14.36 -3.41 0.11
N ILE A 160 13.90 -2.77 -0.97
CA ILE A 160 14.73 -1.88 -1.79
C ILE A 160 15.31 -0.77 -0.91
N GLN A 161 14.47 -0.13 -0.09
CA GLN A 161 14.86 1.00 0.75
C GLN A 161 16.04 0.72 1.69
N LYS A 162 16.23 -0.55 2.12
CA LYS A 162 17.35 -0.92 3.01
C LYS A 162 18.71 -0.73 2.34
N ASN A 163 18.79 -1.00 1.04
CA ASN A 163 20.04 -0.94 0.28
C ASN A 163 20.12 0.32 -0.60
N TYR A 164 18.96 0.86 -0.98
CA TYR A 164 18.80 1.99 -1.89
C TYR A 164 17.87 3.04 -1.27
N PRO A 165 18.36 3.86 -0.32
CA PRO A 165 17.52 4.81 0.38
C PRO A 165 17.02 5.94 -0.53
N THR A 166 15.71 6.11 -0.60
CA THR A 166 15.08 7.24 -1.27
C THR A 166 15.00 8.48 -0.36
N ARG A 167 15.03 9.67 -0.97
CA ARG A 167 14.92 10.97 -0.29
C ARG A 167 13.52 11.17 0.29
N SER A 168 12.51 10.65 -0.39
CA SER A 168 11.10 10.83 -0.01
C SER A 168 10.61 9.84 1.06
N MET A 169 11.36 8.79 1.40
CA MET A 169 10.88 7.75 2.34
C MET A 169 10.54 8.30 3.73
N ASN A 170 11.38 9.15 4.30
CA ASN A 170 11.13 9.68 5.64
C ASN A 170 9.83 10.52 5.67
N LYS A 171 9.58 11.31 4.62
CA LYS A 171 8.34 12.07 4.46
C LYS A 171 7.14 11.15 4.35
N LEU A 172 7.24 10.07 3.57
CA LEU A 172 6.19 9.07 3.44
C LEU A 172 5.87 8.41 4.79
N GLN A 173 6.89 8.02 5.57
CA GLN A 173 6.71 7.40 6.88
C GLN A 173 5.99 8.33 7.86
N GLU A 174 6.37 9.61 7.91
CA GLU A 174 5.68 10.61 8.73
C GLU A 174 4.24 10.86 8.25
N ALA A 175 3.99 10.88 6.93
CA ALA A 175 2.64 11.01 6.39
C ALA A 175 1.75 9.80 6.77
N ILE A 176 2.27 8.58 6.67
CA ILE A 176 1.56 7.36 7.09
C ILE A 176 1.25 7.41 8.59
N LYS A 177 2.20 7.88 9.41
CA LYS A 177 2.00 8.06 10.85
C LYS A 177 0.93 9.10 11.16
N GLY A 178 0.90 10.21 10.44
CA GLY A 178 -0.16 11.22 10.56
C GLY A 178 -1.53 10.64 10.20
N LEU A 179 -1.62 9.88 9.09
CA LEU A 179 -2.84 9.19 8.69
C LEU A 179 -3.27 8.14 9.75
N LYS A 180 -2.33 7.38 10.32
CA LYS A 180 -2.58 6.45 11.43
C LYS A 180 -3.24 7.15 12.61
N GLN A 181 -2.68 8.28 13.05
CA GLN A 181 -3.20 9.06 14.18
C GLN A 181 -4.60 9.62 13.91
N LYS A 182 -4.86 10.07 12.68
CA LYS A 182 -6.19 10.52 12.25
C LYS A 182 -7.21 9.37 12.33
N ILE A 183 -6.89 8.22 11.77
CA ILE A 183 -7.74 7.02 11.80
C ILE A 183 -8.02 6.60 13.24
N ALA A 184 -7.02 6.59 14.13
CA ALA A 184 -7.21 6.23 15.53
C ALA A 184 -8.24 7.13 16.24
N LYS A 185 -8.21 8.45 15.99
CA LYS A 185 -9.24 9.38 16.51
C LYS A 185 -10.62 9.10 15.91
N GLN A 186 -10.67 8.78 14.62
CA GLN A 186 -11.92 8.48 13.93
C GLN A 186 -12.56 7.17 14.38
N VAL A 187 -11.78 6.16 14.75
CA VAL A 187 -12.29 4.90 15.32
C VAL A 187 -13.15 5.16 16.56
N ILE A 188 -12.72 6.09 17.44
CA ILE A 188 -13.50 6.54 18.59
C ILE A 188 -14.74 7.32 18.13
N TYR A 189 -14.56 8.27 17.20
CA TYR A 189 -15.67 9.07 16.67
C TYR A 189 -16.78 8.21 16.07
N TYR A 190 -16.44 7.16 15.34
CA TYR A 190 -17.39 6.21 14.75
C TYR A 190 -17.82 5.09 15.71
N GLU A 191 -17.54 5.22 17.01
CA GLU A 191 -18.04 4.32 18.07
C GLU A 191 -17.60 2.86 17.84
N MET A 192 -16.45 2.64 17.20
CA MET A 192 -15.90 1.31 16.97
C MET A 192 -15.23 0.74 18.21
N LEU A 193 -14.77 1.60 19.11
CA LEU A 193 -14.20 1.26 20.41
C LEU A 193 -14.96 2.03 21.48
N ALA A 194 -15.37 1.33 22.54
CA ALA A 194 -15.85 1.99 23.74
C ALA A 194 -14.65 2.66 24.42
N LEU A 195 -14.75 3.96 24.69
CA LEU A 195 -13.90 4.55 25.71
C LEU A 195 -14.48 4.10 27.05
N ASP A 196 -13.67 3.46 27.90
CA ASP A 196 -14.03 3.30 29.30
C ASP A 196 -14.40 4.69 29.83
N LYS A 197 -15.65 4.80 30.30
CA LYS A 197 -16.19 6.01 30.93
C LYS A 197 -15.62 6.19 32.32
#